data_AF-A0AA97I230-F1
#
_entry.id   AF-A0AA97I230-F1
#
_cell.length_a   1.000
_cell.length_b   1.000
_cell.length_c   1.000
_cell.angle_alpha   90.00
_cell.angle_beta   90.00
_cell.angle_gamma   90.00
#
_symmetry.space_group_name_H-M   'P 1'
#
loop_
_entity.id
_entity.type
_entity.pdbx_description
1 polymer ?
#
loop_
_entity_poly.entity_id
_entity_poly.type
_entity_poly.pdbx_seq_one_letter_code
_entity_poly.pdbx_strand_id
1 'polypeptide(L)'
;MTDQFALFSYSPAPMIRLPVDPDGSVIAGEADETFTLEHPRMAWDSARIQLHQHDDNHWLWSTSFNTGLRGSSYYVGAKWGRFAASKNDALYYAIEELRERVNPTREESDSTELAKIRQWLVTLEDQIGMLS
;
A
#
# COMPACT_ATOMS: atom_id res chain seq x y z
N MET A 1 34.72 10.52 9.62
CA MET A 1 33.96 11.50 8.81
C MET A 1 33.31 10.74 7.68
N THR A 2 32.00 10.51 7.77
CA THR A 2 31.14 10.27 6.61
C THR A 2 29.85 11.03 6.88
N ASP A 3 29.47 11.80 5.87
CA ASP A 3 28.58 12.94 5.86
C ASP A 3 27.09 12.60 6.06
N GLN A 4 26.41 13.53 6.74
CA GLN A 4 25.13 14.13 6.33
C GLN A 4 24.23 13.31 5.39
N PHE A 5 23.43 12.40 5.94
CA PHE A 5 22.18 11.95 5.33
C PHE A 5 21.11 11.77 6.42
N ALA A 6 20.85 12.83 7.19
CA ALA A 6 19.49 12.99 7.74
C ALA A 6 18.60 13.42 6.54
N LEU A 7 18.34 12.51 5.59
CA LEU A 7 17.15 11.66 5.56
C LEU A 7 15.93 12.56 5.69
N PHE A 8 15.55 13.18 4.56
CA PHE A 8 14.24 13.79 4.42
C PHE A 8 13.21 12.67 4.60
N SER A 9 12.70 12.53 5.82
CA SER A 9 11.56 11.65 6.06
C SER A 9 10.36 12.31 5.38
N TYR A 10 9.80 11.63 4.38
CA TYR A 10 8.57 12.07 3.74
C TYR A 10 7.49 12.35 4.78
N SER A 11 6.84 13.51 4.70
CA SER A 11 5.75 13.89 5.59
C SER A 11 4.44 13.91 4.79
N PRO A 12 3.56 12.90 4.97
CA PRO A 12 2.33 12.82 4.19
C PRO A 12 1.34 13.90 4.62
N ALA A 13 0.59 14.45 3.65
CA ALA A 13 -0.59 15.23 3.97
C ALA A 13 -1.65 14.34 4.64
N PRO A 14 -2.43 14.85 5.62
CA PRO A 14 -3.43 14.04 6.33
C PRO A 14 -4.42 13.34 5.38
N MET A 15 -4.66 12.06 5.66
CA MET A 15 -5.69 11.27 4.98
C MET A 15 -7.06 11.92 5.11
N ILE A 16 -7.76 12.04 3.99
CA ILE A 16 -9.14 12.50 3.94
C ILE A 16 -10.04 11.28 4.12
N ARG A 17 -10.89 11.32 5.15
CA ARG A 17 -11.82 10.23 5.48
C ARG A 17 -13.25 10.66 5.22
N LEU A 18 -13.92 9.94 4.33
CA LEU A 18 -15.34 10.08 4.05
C LEU A 18 -16.09 8.85 4.61
N PRO A 19 -17.43 8.94 4.80
CA PRO A 19 -18.22 7.78 5.17
C PRO A 19 -18.03 6.63 4.17
N VAL A 20 -17.89 5.40 4.68
CA VAL A 20 -17.89 4.19 3.85
C VAL A 20 -19.28 4.01 3.26
N ASP A 21 -19.34 3.74 1.96
CA ASP A 21 -20.54 3.35 1.24
C ASP A 21 -20.45 1.85 0.91
N PRO A 22 -21.08 0.95 1.69
CA PRO A 22 -20.97 -0.49 1.46
C PRO A 22 -21.49 -0.94 0.08
N ASP A 23 -22.46 -0.21 -0.49
CA ASP A 23 -23.07 -0.50 -1.78
C ASP A 23 -22.47 0.33 -2.93
N GLY A 24 -21.54 1.23 -2.59
CA GLY A 24 -20.82 2.07 -3.53
C GLY A 24 -19.99 1.28 -4.53
N SER A 25 -19.73 1.91 -5.67
CA SER A 25 -18.96 1.29 -6.75
C SER A 25 -17.47 1.21 -6.42
N VAL A 26 -16.85 0.14 -6.92
CA VAL A 26 -15.38 0.05 -7.04
C VAL A 26 -14.98 0.51 -8.44
N ILE A 27 -13.72 0.87 -8.61
CA ILE A 27 -13.23 1.26 -9.92
C ILE A 27 -13.16 0.02 -10.81
N ALA A 28 -13.88 0.08 -11.93
CA ALA A 28 -13.82 -0.93 -12.98
C ALA A 28 -12.80 -0.48 -14.03
N GLY A 29 -11.55 -0.96 -13.94
CA GLY A 29 -10.49 -0.58 -14.88
C GLY A 29 -9.09 -0.92 -14.38
N GLU A 30 -8.10 -0.53 -15.19
CA GLU A 30 -6.70 -0.54 -14.75
C GLU A 30 -6.46 0.61 -13.76
N ALA A 31 -5.65 0.36 -12.75
CA ALA A 31 -5.21 1.39 -11.82
C ALA A 31 -4.15 2.28 -12.49
N ASP A 32 -4.11 3.56 -12.13
CA ASP A 32 -3.10 4.50 -12.65
C ASP A 32 -1.67 4.03 -12.31
N GLU A 33 -1.46 3.49 -11.11
CA GLU A 33 -0.22 2.82 -10.75
C GLU A 33 -0.48 1.52 -10.01
N THR A 34 0.37 0.52 -10.28
CA THR A 34 0.36 -0.77 -9.60
C THR A 34 1.78 -1.13 -9.18
N PHE A 35 1.95 -1.41 -7.89
CA PHE A 35 3.18 -1.93 -7.31
C PHE A 35 2.95 -3.37 -6.90
N THR A 36 3.82 -4.27 -7.35
CA THR A 36 3.65 -5.71 -7.16
C THR A 36 4.91 -6.33 -6.57
N LEU A 37 4.72 -7.21 -5.58
CA LEU A 37 5.68 -8.21 -5.17
C LEU A 37 5.23 -9.57 -5.69
N GLU A 38 5.86 -10.02 -6.77
CA GLU A 38 5.52 -11.30 -7.40
C GLU A 38 5.81 -12.48 -6.45
N HIS A 39 4.95 -13.49 -6.51
CA HIS A 39 5.22 -14.75 -5.82
C HIS A 39 6.16 -15.60 -6.68
N PRO A 40 7.27 -16.14 -6.13
CA PRO A 40 8.30 -16.84 -6.93
C PRO A 40 7.85 -18.16 -7.58
N ARG A 41 6.60 -18.59 -7.38
CA ARG A 41 6.11 -19.93 -7.74
C ARG A 41 4.62 -20.00 -8.08
N MET A 42 3.82 -19.08 -7.56
CA MET A 42 2.37 -19.09 -7.72
C MET A 42 1.98 -18.01 -8.74
N ALA A 43 0.83 -18.20 -9.38
CA ALA A 43 0.31 -17.25 -10.36
C ALA A 43 -0.27 -15.96 -9.72
N TRP A 44 -0.44 -15.94 -8.39
CA TRP A 44 -0.86 -14.76 -7.65
C TRP A 44 0.35 -14.06 -7.04
N ASP A 45 0.25 -12.74 -6.86
CA ASP A 45 1.28 -11.94 -6.21
C ASP A 45 1.30 -12.19 -4.69
N SER A 46 2.48 -12.07 -4.07
CA SER A 46 2.59 -12.08 -2.61
C SER A 46 2.01 -10.81 -1.98
N ALA A 47 2.17 -9.68 -2.66
CA ALA A 47 1.53 -8.42 -2.28
C ALA A 47 1.35 -7.50 -3.49
N ARG A 48 0.30 -6.67 -3.44
CA ARG A 48 0.03 -5.66 -4.47
C ARG A 48 -0.59 -4.41 -3.85
N ILE A 49 -0.12 -3.24 -4.28
CA ILE A 49 -0.71 -1.93 -4.01
C ILE A 49 -1.17 -1.38 -5.36
N GLN A 50 -2.39 -0.85 -5.41
CA GLN A 50 -2.89 -0.13 -6.58
C GLN A 50 -3.32 1.27 -6.18
N LEU A 51 -2.94 2.26 -6.97
CA LEU A 51 -3.28 3.66 -6.77
C LEU A 51 -4.14 4.14 -7.92
N HIS A 52 -5.12 4.99 -7.62
CA HIS A 52 -5.97 5.58 -8.64
C HIS A 52 -6.28 7.03 -8.31
N GLN A 53 -6.19 7.92 -9.31
CA GLN A 53 -6.63 9.30 -9.20
C GLN A 53 -8.15 9.38 -9.40
N HIS A 54 -8.87 9.82 -8.39
CA HIS A 54 -10.30 10.04 -8.45
C HIS A 54 -10.62 11.36 -9.19
N ASP A 55 -11.85 11.49 -9.68
CA ASP A 55 -12.31 12.62 -10.52
C ASP A 55 -12.19 14.00 -9.83
N ASP A 56 -12.10 14.01 -8.50
CA ASP A 56 -11.96 15.22 -7.67
C ASP A 56 -10.50 15.58 -7.36
N ASN A 57 -9.54 15.01 -8.11
CA ASN A 57 -8.10 15.13 -7.94
C ASN A 57 -7.51 14.53 -6.65
N HIS A 58 -8.29 13.81 -5.86
CA HIS A 58 -7.74 13.01 -4.77
C HIS A 58 -7.24 11.65 -5.28
N TRP A 59 -6.42 11.00 -4.47
CA TRP A 59 -5.89 9.68 -4.75
C TRP A 59 -6.49 8.63 -3.81
N LEU A 60 -6.86 7.51 -4.41
CA LEU A 60 -7.36 6.32 -3.74
C LEU A 60 -6.28 5.24 -3.78
N TRP A 61 -6.36 4.28 -2.87
CA TRP A 61 -5.51 3.10 -2.90
C TRP A 61 -6.29 1.83 -2.61
N SER A 62 -5.68 0.70 -2.97
CA SER A 62 -6.03 -0.61 -2.45
C SER A 62 -4.79 -1.40 -2.07
N THR A 63 -4.95 -2.34 -1.15
CA THR A 63 -3.88 -3.23 -0.73
C THR A 63 -4.36 -4.68 -0.82
N SER A 64 -3.46 -5.54 -1.27
CA SER A 64 -3.65 -6.98 -1.20
C SER A 64 -2.37 -7.68 -0.77
N PHE A 65 -2.53 -8.77 -0.05
CA PHE A 65 -1.44 -9.69 0.27
C PHE A 65 -1.96 -11.12 0.37
N ASN A 66 -1.04 -12.03 0.12
CA ASN A 66 -1.22 -13.45 0.30
C ASN A 66 0.05 -14.03 0.91
N THR A 67 -0.07 -14.51 2.14
CA THR A 67 0.83 -15.50 2.71
C THR A 67 0.10 -16.82 2.68
N GLY A 68 0.80 -17.95 2.54
CA GLY A 68 0.16 -19.26 2.42
C GLY A 68 -0.83 -19.63 3.55
N LEU A 69 -0.86 -18.85 4.64
CA LEU A 69 -1.72 -18.98 5.81
C LEU A 69 -2.84 -17.92 5.89
N ARG A 70 -2.63 -16.71 5.35
CA ARG A 70 -3.60 -15.61 5.41
C ARG A 70 -3.51 -14.71 4.19
N GLY A 71 -4.63 -14.10 3.84
CA GLY A 71 -4.64 -13.10 2.80
C GLY A 71 -5.80 -12.15 2.97
N SER A 72 -5.64 -10.97 2.41
CA SER A 72 -6.70 -9.97 2.32
C SER A 72 -6.51 -9.20 1.03
N SER A 73 -7.61 -8.84 0.39
CA SER A 73 -7.61 -8.02 -0.81
C SER A 73 -8.93 -7.27 -0.90
N TYR A 74 -8.90 -6.10 -1.51
CA TYR A 74 -10.08 -5.34 -1.89
C TYR A 74 -9.78 -4.54 -3.14
N TYR A 75 -10.81 -4.21 -3.92
CA TYR A 75 -10.66 -3.35 -5.09
C TYR A 75 -10.60 -1.88 -4.67
N VAL A 76 -9.78 -1.09 -5.37
CA VAL A 76 -9.73 0.36 -5.19
C VAL A 76 -11.10 0.99 -5.49
N GLY A 77 -11.51 1.97 -4.69
CA GLY A 77 -12.79 2.64 -4.87
C GLY A 77 -13.12 3.66 -3.80
N ALA A 78 -13.81 4.73 -4.21
CA ALA A 78 -14.30 5.79 -3.33
C ALA A 78 -15.21 5.26 -2.21
N LYS A 79 -15.85 4.10 -2.43
CA LYS A 79 -16.71 3.42 -1.47
C LYS A 79 -16.05 3.17 -0.11
N TRP A 80 -14.72 3.07 -0.06
CA TRP A 80 -13.97 2.83 1.18
C TRP A 80 -13.71 4.09 1.99
N GLY A 81 -14.06 5.27 1.47
CA GLY A 81 -13.97 6.54 2.17
C GLY A 81 -12.53 6.99 2.48
N ARG A 82 -11.56 6.54 1.67
CA ARG A 82 -10.11 6.68 1.94
C ARG A 82 -9.43 7.41 0.80
N PHE A 83 -9.06 8.67 1.05
CA PHE A 83 -8.52 9.57 0.04
C PHE A 83 -7.22 10.21 0.53
N ALA A 84 -6.34 10.52 -0.42
CA ALA A 84 -5.07 11.19 -0.20
C ALA A 84 -4.93 12.40 -1.13
N ALA A 85 -4.20 13.43 -0.69
CA ALA A 85 -4.05 14.66 -1.48
C ALA A 85 -3.17 14.49 -2.71
N SER A 86 -2.26 13.50 -2.68
CA SER A 86 -1.33 13.21 -3.77
C SER A 86 -1.11 11.71 -3.93
N LYS A 87 -0.49 11.33 -5.04
CA LYS A 87 -0.04 9.97 -5.31
C LYS A 87 0.91 9.45 -4.23
N ASN A 88 1.88 10.26 -3.81
CA ASN A 88 2.86 9.88 -2.79
C ASN A 88 2.19 9.67 -1.43
N ASP A 89 1.17 10.49 -1.09
CA ASP A 89 0.37 10.29 0.11
C ASP A 89 -0.44 8.99 0.05
N ALA A 90 -1.04 8.68 -1.11
CA ALA A 90 -1.77 7.43 -1.30
C ALA A 90 -0.84 6.20 -1.19
N LEU A 91 0.37 6.28 -1.76
CA LEU A 91 1.37 5.23 -1.62
C LEU A 91 1.81 5.06 -0.16
N TYR A 92 2.10 6.16 0.53
CA TYR A 92 2.43 6.14 1.96
C TYR A 92 1.33 5.45 2.78
N TYR A 93 0.07 5.83 2.58
CA TYR A 93 -1.04 5.25 3.33
C TYR A 93 -1.30 3.79 2.96
N ALA A 94 -1.08 3.40 1.71
CA ALA A 94 -1.14 2.00 1.31
C ALA A 94 -0.04 1.16 1.96
N ILE A 95 1.19 1.70 2.09
CA ILE A 95 2.30 1.06 2.79
C ILE A 95 1.96 0.85 4.27
N GLU A 96 1.50 1.90 4.96
CA GLU A 96 1.17 1.84 6.39
C GLU A 96 0.03 0.85 6.65
N GLU A 97 -1.03 0.89 5.83
CA GLU A 97 -2.11 -0.08 5.92
C GLU A 97 -1.64 -1.52 5.72
N LEU A 98 -0.79 -1.75 4.71
CA LEU A 98 -0.30 -3.09 4.44
C LEU A 98 0.64 -3.56 5.56
N ARG A 99 1.49 -2.68 6.08
CA ARG A 99 2.37 -2.91 7.24
C ARG A 99 1.58 -3.34 8.47
N GLU A 100 0.47 -2.68 8.76
CA GLU A 100 -0.45 -3.06 9.83
C GLU A 100 -1.03 -4.46 9.61
N ARG A 101 -1.49 -4.75 8.39
CA ARG A 101 -2.11 -6.04 8.03
C ARG A 101 -1.13 -7.21 8.02
N VAL A 102 0.13 -6.97 7.68
CA VAL A 102 1.18 -8.00 7.65
C VAL A 102 1.96 -8.10 8.96
N ASN A 103 1.51 -7.46 10.03
CA ASN A 103 2.10 -7.66 11.34
C ASN A 103 2.04 -9.14 11.73
N PRO A 104 3.18 -9.74 12.14
CA PRO A 104 3.23 -11.16 12.43
C PRO A 104 2.44 -11.48 13.69
N THR A 105 1.64 -12.54 13.62
CA THR A 105 1.11 -13.19 14.82
C THR A 105 2.22 -14.00 15.51
N ARG A 106 1.96 -14.53 16.71
CA ARG A 106 2.91 -15.40 17.41
C ARG A 106 3.27 -16.65 16.60
N GLU A 107 2.33 -17.16 15.80
CA GLU A 107 2.49 -18.36 14.98
C GLU A 107 3.27 -18.09 13.69
N GLU A 108 3.38 -16.82 13.29
CA GLU A 108 3.99 -16.39 12.02
C GLU A 108 5.27 -15.57 12.23
N SER A 109 5.83 -15.51 13.45
CA SER A 109 7.01 -14.69 13.76
C SER A 109 8.20 -14.97 12.85
N ASP A 110 8.32 -16.23 12.39
CA ASP A 110 9.43 -16.71 11.58
C ASP A 110 9.04 -16.85 10.08
N SER A 111 7.89 -16.30 9.68
CA SER A 111 7.41 -16.38 8.31
C SER A 111 8.31 -15.59 7.34
N THR A 112 8.98 -16.33 6.45
CA THR A 112 9.81 -15.74 5.40
C THR A 112 8.99 -14.92 4.40
N GLU A 113 7.71 -15.27 4.18
CA GLU A 113 6.82 -14.53 3.29
C GLU A 113 6.48 -13.15 3.86
N LEU A 114 6.14 -13.09 5.15
CA LEU A 114 5.91 -11.81 5.84
C LEU A 114 7.17 -10.95 5.85
N ALA A 115 8.33 -11.55 6.11
CA ALA A 115 9.60 -10.84 6.08
C ALA A 115 9.87 -10.21 4.70
N LYS A 116 9.58 -10.93 3.60
CA LYS A 116 9.72 -10.42 2.23
C LYS A 116 8.77 -9.26 1.94
N ILE A 117 7.50 -9.36 2.33
CA ILE A 117 6.54 -8.27 2.15
C ILE A 117 7.00 -7.02 2.91
N ARG A 118 7.43 -7.18 4.18
CA ARG A 118 7.92 -6.05 4.98
C ARG A 118 9.17 -5.41 4.38
N GLN A 119 10.10 -6.21 3.85
CA GLN A 119 11.28 -5.68 3.17
C GLN A 119 10.90 -4.93 1.90
N TRP A 120 9.95 -5.45 1.12
CA TRP A 120 9.43 -4.77 -0.07
C TRP A 120 8.77 -3.43 0.29
N LEU A 121 8.01 -3.36 1.38
CA LEU A 121 7.42 -2.10 1.86
C LEU A 121 8.48 -1.03 2.18
N VAL A 122 9.63 -1.42 2.75
CA VAL A 122 10.76 -0.49 2.99
C VAL A 122 11.28 0.06 1.66
N THR A 123 11.42 -0.79 0.62
CA THR A 123 11.89 -0.32 -0.69
C THR A 123 10.93 0.68 -1.35
N LEU A 124 9.62 0.54 -1.12
CA LEU A 124 8.64 1.50 -1.62
C LEU A 124 8.68 2.81 -0.83
N GLU A 125 8.88 2.74 0.49
CA GLU A 125 9.02 3.92 1.34
C GLU A 125 10.25 4.75 0.95
N ASP A 126 11.38 4.09 0.65
CA ASP A 126 12.59 4.74 0.15
C ASP A 126 12.34 5.45 -1.20
N GLN A 127 11.51 4.88 -2.08
CA GLN A 127 11.14 5.52 -3.35
C GLN A 127 10.35 6.81 -3.15
N ILE A 128 9.49 6.88 -2.13
CA ILE A 128 8.77 8.11 -1.80
C ILE A 128 9.79 9.20 -1.40
N GLY A 129 10.73 8.87 -0.51
CA GLY A 129 11.74 9.81 -0.01
C GLY A 129 12.73 10.31 -1.06
N MET A 130 12.98 9.54 -2.13
CA MET A 130 13.86 9.97 -3.24
C MET A 130 13.17 10.91 -4.25
N LEU A 131 11.83 10.95 -4.27
CA LEU A 131 11.03 11.71 -5.23
C LEU A 131 10.40 12.98 -4.63
N SER A 132 10.65 13.24 -3.34
CA SER A 132 10.10 14.35 -2.55
C SER A 132 11.07 15.52 -2.48
#